data_AF-A0A3B9ASI6-F1
#
_entry.id   AF-A0A3B9ASI6-F1
#
_cell.length_a   1.000
_cell.length_b   1.000
_cell.length_c   1.000
_cell.angle_alpha   90.00
_cell.angle_beta   90.00
_cell.angle_gamma   90.00
#
_symmetry.space_group_name_H-M   'P 1'
#
loop_
_entity.id
_entity.type
_entity.pdbx_description
1 polymer ?
#
loop_
_entity_poly.entity_id
_entity_poly.type
_entity_poly.pdbx_seq_one_letter_code
_entity_poly.pdbx_strand_id
1 'polypeptide(L)'
;MVMDATSAGLDEAQSWIEKLIQMGFWEWIWPEKGLSPGWCGGLYQYLGYQPGSERTTAAAYLLQWLRTTARTMPFQEAEAVVENQRSAGHQIKSFLEQSGIEPPLIPTEHLFYEDIYRDTPLTIPADVLKQTLDDLHTCWQMKSAHVLPTYRGSLVSFAQSMLEPGARMNFLDFCKRYLESPWRDGADLKEGVSMHRFDGKVGAVVQFCQENGRYKAVLNGLYPGGGKLFARWMGQLPPADAELVKSWMEEDPQHLAPFPFPGWSNVHFQPILSNGRIQTPDARIPDTNAAWKIPLKELEVRLLPDGRPVLWDPDRMVEIGINDLGLEAPDQLPPVRRILWNLGVPYVSLDAMLPEGFGWEIHDSIRHRKRSVYQSLILAREAWLLDEVQWRSLSPKGQTDAEQVRNWVIALDRWKVPGYFFGMFLHTREKPQLYDQKSPLSMLLLLRNIRKGKGDFLLTEMLPLPDQCPAERVQEYVLEWDSRRYALE
;
A
#
# COMPACT_ATOMS: atom_id res chain seq x y z
N MET A 1 11.69 -41.56 -4.31
CA MET A 1 12.49 -41.95 -3.14
C MET A 1 11.54 -41.98 -1.94
N VAL A 2 10.96 -43.14 -1.65
CA VAL A 2 10.09 -43.36 -0.48
C VAL A 2 10.86 -44.35 0.36
N MET A 3 11.57 -43.87 1.38
CA MET A 3 12.10 -44.75 2.42
C MET A 3 10.96 -45.05 3.40
N ASP A 4 10.95 -46.28 3.91
CA ASP A 4 10.05 -46.74 4.96
C ASP A 4 10.15 -45.80 6.18
N ALA A 5 9.17 -44.91 6.33
CA ALA A 5 9.10 -43.92 7.41
C ALA A 5 8.88 -44.56 8.79
N THR A 6 8.78 -45.89 8.86
CA THR A 6 8.53 -46.66 10.08
C THR A 6 9.80 -47.01 10.87
N SER A 7 11.00 -46.72 10.35
CA SER A 7 12.27 -47.00 11.04
C SER A 7 13.16 -45.77 11.34
N ALA A 8 12.74 -44.57 10.92
CA ALA A 8 13.50 -43.35 11.19
C ALA A 8 13.36 -42.98 12.69
N GLY A 9 14.49 -42.73 13.37
CA GLY A 9 14.48 -42.21 14.74
C GLY A 9 13.82 -40.82 14.80
N LEU A 10 13.30 -40.44 15.97
CA LEU A 10 12.65 -39.13 16.18
C LEU A 10 13.51 -37.95 15.70
N ASP A 11 14.83 -38.02 15.90
CA ASP A 11 15.79 -36.99 15.48
C ASP A 11 15.88 -36.85 13.95
N GLU A 12 15.80 -37.95 13.23
CA GLU A 12 15.83 -37.95 11.77
C GLU A 12 14.51 -37.39 11.21
N ALA A 13 13.37 -37.76 11.82
CA ALA A 13 12.07 -37.19 11.48
C ALA A 13 12.01 -35.68 11.74
N GLN A 14 12.55 -35.22 12.88
CA GLN A 14 12.65 -33.79 13.20
C GLN A 14 13.50 -33.05 12.16
N SER A 15 14.69 -33.56 11.83
CA SER A 15 15.55 -32.95 10.82
C SER A 15 14.87 -32.87 9.45
N TRP A 16 14.09 -33.89 9.07
CA TRP A 16 13.29 -33.86 7.85
C TRP A 16 12.19 -32.82 7.87
N ILE A 17 11.45 -32.69 8.98
CA ILE A 17 10.42 -31.66 9.14
C ILE A 17 11.05 -30.26 9.05
N GLU A 18 12.18 -30.04 9.73
CA GLU A 18 12.92 -28.77 9.67
C GLU A 18 13.37 -28.45 8.24
N LYS A 19 13.87 -29.44 7.48
CA LYS A 19 14.20 -29.29 6.06
C LYS A 19 12.97 -28.94 5.22
N LEU A 20 11.84 -29.60 5.44
CA LEU A 20 10.59 -29.30 4.72
C LEU A 20 10.09 -27.90 5.02
N ILE A 21 10.25 -27.42 6.26
CA ILE A 21 9.96 -26.05 6.66
C ILE A 21 10.92 -25.06 5.98
N GLN A 22 12.23 -25.34 6.00
CA GLN A 22 13.25 -24.51 5.35
C GLN A 22 13.04 -24.43 3.83
N MET A 23 12.61 -25.53 3.20
CA MET A 23 12.29 -25.58 1.78
C MET A 23 10.91 -24.95 1.45
N GLY A 24 10.13 -24.54 2.46
CA GLY A 24 8.81 -23.93 2.29
C GLY A 24 7.71 -24.92 1.88
N PHE A 25 7.93 -26.23 2.02
CA PHE A 25 6.89 -27.25 1.78
C PHE A 25 5.92 -27.36 2.94
N TRP A 26 6.42 -27.18 4.16
CA TRP A 26 5.64 -27.17 5.39
C TRP A 26 5.77 -25.81 6.05
N GLU A 27 4.73 -25.40 6.77
CA GLU A 27 4.74 -24.14 7.50
C GLU A 27 4.52 -24.37 8.98
N TRP A 28 5.20 -23.58 9.80
CA TRP A 28 4.88 -23.51 11.22
C TRP A 28 3.66 -22.62 11.40
N ILE A 29 2.57 -23.19 11.90
CA ILE A 29 1.38 -22.41 12.25
C ILE A 29 1.67 -21.68 13.56
N TRP A 30 1.99 -20.39 13.43
CA TRP A 30 2.18 -19.53 14.60
C TRP A 30 0.87 -19.35 15.38
N PRO A 31 0.94 -19.35 16.73
CA PRO A 31 -0.22 -19.16 17.61
C PRO A 31 -0.81 -17.76 17.51
N GLU A 32 0.02 -16.79 17.15
CA GLU A 32 -0.36 -15.42 16.85
C GLU A 32 -0.05 -15.14 15.39
N LYS A 33 -0.94 -14.43 14.70
CA LYS A 33 -0.81 -14.21 13.25
C LYS A 33 -0.19 -12.86 12.89
N GLY A 34 -0.07 -11.94 13.86
CA GLY A 34 0.60 -10.66 13.65
C GLY A 34 -0.22 -9.63 12.91
N LEU A 35 -1.54 -9.81 12.86
CA LEU A 35 -2.46 -8.82 12.31
C LEU A 35 -2.98 -7.85 13.37
N SER A 36 -2.72 -8.11 14.65
CA SER A 36 -3.10 -7.19 15.73
C SER A 36 -1.87 -6.42 16.25
N PRO A 37 -2.01 -5.14 16.63
CA PRO A 37 -0.94 -4.41 17.32
C PRO A 37 -0.47 -5.09 18.63
N GLY A 38 -1.35 -5.90 19.23
CA GLY A 38 -1.09 -6.65 20.46
C GLY A 38 -0.37 -7.99 20.28
N TRP A 39 0.08 -8.34 19.07
CA TRP A 39 0.63 -9.66 18.75
C TRP A 39 1.76 -10.13 19.68
N CYS A 40 2.65 -9.22 20.12
CA CYS A 40 3.73 -9.55 21.06
C CYS A 40 3.19 -10.10 22.39
N GLY A 41 2.04 -9.58 22.85
CA GLY A 41 1.37 -10.04 24.06
C GLY A 41 0.84 -11.47 23.91
N GLY A 42 0.21 -11.78 22.78
CA GLY A 42 -0.27 -13.13 22.46
C GLY A 42 0.87 -14.14 22.36
N LEU A 43 1.98 -13.78 21.70
CA LEU A 43 3.16 -14.63 21.62
C LEU A 43 3.81 -14.86 23.00
N TYR A 44 3.89 -13.84 23.84
CA TYR A 44 4.40 -13.98 25.21
C TYR A 44 3.54 -14.94 26.04
N GLN A 45 2.21 -14.82 25.97
CA GLN A 45 1.30 -15.74 26.64
C GLN A 45 1.47 -17.17 26.14
N TYR A 46 1.60 -17.36 24.83
CA TYR A 46 1.87 -18.68 24.24
C TYR A 46 3.14 -19.32 24.78
N LEU A 47 4.25 -18.57 24.88
CA LEU A 47 5.51 -19.09 25.42
C LEU A 47 5.34 -19.56 26.87
N GLY A 48 4.46 -18.92 27.66
CA GLY A 48 4.12 -19.35 29.00
C GLY A 48 3.37 -20.70 29.09
N TYR A 49 2.72 -21.14 28.01
CA TYR A 49 2.04 -22.44 27.94
C TYR A 49 2.95 -23.57 27.43
N GLN A 50 4.12 -23.26 26.87
CA GLN A 50 5.05 -24.27 26.39
C GLN A 50 5.77 -24.95 27.56
N PRO A 51 6.20 -26.22 27.40
CA PRO A 51 7.06 -26.88 28.38
C PRO A 51 8.28 -26.01 28.72
N GLY A 52 8.58 -25.90 30.01
CA GLY A 52 9.69 -25.11 30.50
C GLY A 52 11.02 -25.62 29.94
N SER A 53 11.66 -24.81 29.11
CA SER A 53 13.04 -25.01 28.67
C SER A 53 13.82 -23.72 28.88
N GLU A 54 15.14 -23.81 28.96
CA GLU A 54 16.02 -22.64 29.04
C GLU A 54 15.76 -21.70 27.85
N ARG A 55 15.60 -22.26 26.65
CA ARG A 55 15.31 -21.50 25.42
C ARG A 55 13.95 -20.81 25.47
N THR A 56 12.89 -21.50 25.92
CA THR A 56 11.55 -20.91 26.08
C THR A 56 11.58 -19.76 27.09
N THR A 57 12.31 -19.94 28.18
CA THR A 57 12.42 -18.94 29.26
C THR A 57 13.18 -17.70 28.79
N ALA A 58 14.31 -17.90 28.09
CA ALA A 58 15.09 -16.82 27.49
C ALA A 58 14.29 -16.05 26.44
N ALA A 59 13.53 -16.76 25.59
CA ALA A 59 12.65 -16.14 24.59
C ALA A 59 11.55 -15.29 25.25
N ALA A 60 10.91 -15.81 26.30
CA ALA A 60 9.88 -15.09 27.03
C ALA A 60 10.44 -13.84 27.73
N TYR A 61 11.64 -13.94 28.32
CA TYR A 61 12.34 -12.80 28.92
C TYR A 61 12.66 -11.72 27.89
N LEU A 62 13.27 -12.09 26.76
CA LEU A 62 13.61 -11.15 25.68
C LEU A 62 12.35 -10.45 25.16
N LEU A 63 11.28 -11.19 24.90
CA LEU A 63 10.04 -10.64 24.37
C LEU A 63 9.37 -9.68 25.37
N GLN A 64 9.37 -10.00 26.66
CA GLN A 64 8.86 -9.13 27.71
C GLN A 64 9.70 -7.86 27.86
N TRP A 65 11.02 -7.97 27.75
CA TRP A 65 11.93 -6.83 27.76
C TRP A 65 11.64 -5.92 26.56
N LEU A 66 11.61 -6.45 25.34
CA LEU A 66 11.31 -5.69 24.11
C LEU A 66 9.97 -4.98 24.20
N ARG A 67 8.93 -5.66 24.70
CA ARG A 67 7.60 -5.08 24.90
C ARG A 67 7.61 -3.94 25.93
N THR A 68 8.37 -4.09 27.00
CA THR A 68 8.50 -3.04 28.03
C THR A 68 9.23 -1.84 27.45
N THR A 69 10.34 -2.06 26.76
CA THR A 69 11.11 -1.02 26.06
C THR A 69 10.24 -0.27 25.05
N ALA A 70 9.48 -1.00 24.21
CA ALA A 70 8.54 -0.41 23.24
C ALA A 70 7.50 0.52 23.89
N ARG A 71 7.00 0.17 25.08
CA ARG A 71 6.02 0.98 25.82
C ARG A 71 6.62 2.21 26.48
N THR A 72 7.89 2.17 26.85
CA THR A 72 8.54 3.27 27.59
C THR A 72 9.29 4.24 26.69
N MET A 73 9.79 3.80 25.53
CA MET A 73 10.59 4.64 24.62
C MET A 73 9.90 5.96 24.21
N PRO A 74 8.59 6.01 23.90
CA PRO A 74 7.93 7.28 23.56
C PRO A 74 8.00 8.37 24.64
N PHE A 75 8.27 7.98 25.89
CA PHE A 75 8.35 8.88 27.05
C PHE A 75 9.79 9.17 27.48
N GLN A 76 10.79 8.76 26.69
CA GLN A 76 12.21 8.91 26.99
C GLN A 76 12.84 10.02 26.13
N GLU A 77 13.93 10.58 26.65
CA GLU A 77 14.78 11.50 25.88
C GLU A 77 15.46 10.77 24.71
N ALA A 78 15.76 11.51 23.64
CA ALA A 78 16.30 10.96 22.40
C ALA A 78 17.57 10.09 22.60
N GLU A 79 18.48 10.51 23.49
CA GLU A 79 19.69 9.74 23.81
C GLU A 79 19.36 8.37 24.44
N ALA A 80 18.40 8.32 25.35
CA ALA A 80 17.98 7.08 26.00
C ALA A 80 17.24 6.15 25.03
N VAL A 81 16.46 6.71 24.09
CA VAL A 81 15.84 5.93 23.01
C VAL A 81 16.90 5.26 22.13
N VAL A 82 17.93 6.00 21.70
CA VAL A 82 19.02 5.45 20.89
C VAL A 82 19.75 4.34 21.64
N GLU A 83 20.04 4.53 22.92
CA GLU A 83 20.70 3.50 23.73
C GLU A 83 19.83 2.24 23.89
N ASN A 84 18.53 2.40 24.12
CA ASN A 84 17.60 1.28 24.21
C ASN A 84 17.46 0.52 22.88
N GLN A 85 17.45 1.22 21.74
CA GLN A 85 17.46 0.59 20.41
C GLN A 85 18.73 -0.23 20.18
N ARG A 86 19.90 0.29 20.56
CA ARG A 86 21.16 -0.45 20.49
C ARG A 86 21.14 -1.67 21.41
N SER A 87 20.71 -1.51 22.66
CA SER A 87 20.58 -2.62 23.61
C SER A 87 19.64 -3.71 23.10
N ALA A 88 18.52 -3.32 22.47
CA ALA A 88 17.60 -4.25 21.83
C ALA A 88 18.29 -5.08 20.74
N GLY A 89 19.05 -4.42 19.85
CA GLY A 89 19.83 -5.10 18.82
C GLY A 89 20.82 -6.12 19.40
N HIS A 90 21.55 -5.74 20.46
CA HIS A 90 22.52 -6.62 21.10
C HIS A 90 21.88 -7.82 21.80
N GLN A 91 20.74 -7.63 22.47
CA GLN A 91 20.03 -8.72 23.15
C GLN A 91 19.42 -9.70 22.15
N ILE A 92 18.81 -9.21 21.07
CA ILE A 92 18.29 -10.06 19.99
C ILE A 92 19.43 -10.86 19.36
N LYS A 93 20.54 -10.19 19.02
CA LYS A 93 21.72 -10.83 18.45
C LYS A 93 22.25 -11.95 19.37
N SER A 94 22.47 -11.63 20.64
CA SER A 94 22.97 -12.59 21.64
C SER A 94 22.06 -13.81 21.76
N PHE A 95 20.74 -13.60 21.81
CA PHE A 95 19.76 -14.69 21.92
C PHE A 95 19.77 -15.62 20.68
N LEU A 96 19.85 -15.05 19.47
CA LEU A 96 19.87 -15.81 18.23
C LEU A 96 21.18 -16.60 18.08
N GLU A 97 22.33 -15.97 18.36
CA GLU A 97 23.65 -16.62 18.32
C GLU A 97 23.74 -17.78 19.32
N GLN A 98 23.25 -17.61 20.55
CA GLN A 98 23.15 -18.69 21.55
C GLN A 98 22.25 -19.85 21.08
N SER A 99 21.28 -19.56 20.23
CA SER A 99 20.39 -20.56 19.62
C SER A 99 20.95 -21.17 18.33
N GLY A 100 22.18 -20.82 17.92
CA GLY A 100 22.78 -21.26 16.66
C GLY A 100 22.11 -20.67 15.41
N ILE A 101 21.40 -19.55 15.55
CA ILE A 101 20.69 -18.87 14.46
C ILE A 101 21.46 -17.59 14.11
N GLU A 102 21.73 -17.40 12.82
CA GLU A 102 22.33 -16.15 12.35
C GLU A 102 21.33 -14.98 12.53
N PRO A 103 21.74 -13.89 13.20
CA PRO A 103 20.86 -12.75 13.39
C PRO A 103 20.52 -12.08 12.05
N PRO A 104 19.25 -11.72 11.79
CA PRO A 104 18.90 -11.04 10.55
C PRO A 104 19.52 -9.64 10.52
N LEU A 105 19.87 -9.16 9.32
CA LEU A 105 20.41 -7.82 9.10
C LEU A 105 19.31 -6.75 9.19
N ILE A 106 18.77 -6.55 10.39
CA ILE A 106 17.75 -5.52 10.67
C ILE A 106 18.44 -4.35 11.39
N PRO A 107 18.39 -3.12 10.84
CA PRO A 107 18.87 -1.94 11.54
C PRO A 107 18.15 -1.76 12.88
N THR A 108 18.87 -1.32 13.92
CA THR A 108 18.32 -1.21 15.28
C THR A 108 17.12 -0.26 15.38
N GLU A 109 17.11 0.77 14.55
CA GLU A 109 16.02 1.74 14.41
C GLU A 109 14.74 1.13 13.82
N HIS A 110 14.81 -0.03 13.17
CA HIS A 110 13.66 -0.72 12.57
C HIS A 110 13.08 -1.83 13.48
N LEU A 111 13.63 -2.03 14.68
CA LEU A 111 13.15 -3.04 15.62
C LEU A 111 11.80 -2.68 16.25
N PHE A 112 11.48 -1.39 16.30
CA PHE A 112 10.27 -0.87 16.92
C PHE A 112 9.45 -0.08 15.90
N TYR A 113 8.14 -0.04 16.12
CA TYR A 113 7.22 0.81 15.37
C TYR A 113 6.37 1.62 16.35
N GLU A 114 5.93 2.78 15.89
CA GLU A 114 5.02 3.64 16.63
C GLU A 114 3.96 4.18 15.67
N ASP A 115 2.70 4.08 16.08
CA ASP A 115 1.59 4.81 15.49
C ASP A 115 1.18 5.88 16.52
N ILE A 116 1.11 7.14 16.12
CA ILE A 116 0.85 8.28 17.03
C ILE A 116 -0.55 8.81 16.77
N TYR A 117 -1.43 8.67 17.77
CA TYR A 117 -2.71 9.37 17.78
C TYR A 117 -2.53 10.82 18.23
N ARG A 118 -3.16 11.75 17.50
CA ARG A 118 -3.24 13.16 17.88
C ARG A 118 -4.67 13.63 17.73
N ASP A 119 -5.27 14.00 18.84
CA ASP A 119 -6.57 14.67 18.83
C ASP A 119 -6.41 16.05 18.17
N THR A 120 -6.82 16.13 16.90
CA THR A 120 -6.65 17.31 16.07
C THR A 120 -8.04 17.76 15.63
N PRO A 121 -8.49 18.96 15.99
CA PRO A 121 -9.82 19.41 15.61
C PRO A 121 -9.93 19.51 14.09
N LEU A 122 -11.09 19.11 13.56
CA LEU A 122 -11.42 19.25 12.15
C LEU A 122 -11.56 20.73 11.82
N THR A 123 -10.64 21.27 11.00
CA THR A 123 -10.65 22.68 10.58
C THR A 123 -11.50 22.93 9.34
N ILE A 124 -11.94 21.86 8.67
CA ILE A 124 -12.69 21.93 7.42
C ILE A 124 -14.19 22.01 7.73
N PRO A 125 -14.91 23.02 7.22
CA PRO A 125 -16.35 23.12 7.39
C PRO A 125 -17.10 21.88 6.83
N ALA A 126 -18.18 21.48 7.50
CA ALA A 126 -18.95 20.29 7.13
C ALA A 126 -19.58 20.38 5.74
N ASP A 127 -20.00 21.57 5.32
CA ASP A 127 -20.52 21.85 3.97
C ASP A 127 -19.44 21.69 2.89
N VAL A 128 -18.18 22.06 3.19
CA VAL A 128 -17.03 21.84 2.31
C VAL A 128 -16.73 20.35 2.16
N LEU A 129 -16.77 19.59 3.26
CA LEU A 129 -16.60 18.13 3.22
C LEU A 129 -17.70 17.46 2.39
N LYS A 130 -18.97 17.85 2.60
CA LYS A 130 -20.11 17.35 1.84
C LYS A 130 -19.95 17.66 0.34
N GLN A 131 -19.67 18.92 -0.02
CA GLN A 131 -19.45 19.30 -1.41
C GLN A 131 -18.28 18.55 -2.04
N THR A 132 -17.21 18.30 -1.29
CA THR A 132 -16.05 17.55 -1.79
C THR A 132 -16.41 16.10 -2.08
N LEU A 133 -17.19 15.46 -1.20
CA LEU A 133 -17.71 14.11 -1.43
C LEU A 133 -18.68 14.08 -2.63
N ASP A 134 -19.53 15.09 -2.80
CA ASP A 134 -20.43 15.23 -3.96
C ASP A 134 -19.64 15.35 -5.27
N ASP A 135 -18.58 16.18 -5.27
CA ASP A 135 -17.69 16.34 -6.42
C ASP A 135 -16.91 15.06 -6.71
N LEU A 136 -16.41 14.35 -5.68
CA LEU A 136 -15.70 13.07 -5.81
C LEU A 136 -16.60 12.01 -6.42
N HIS A 137 -17.81 11.86 -5.87
CA HIS A 137 -18.81 10.94 -6.38
C HIS A 137 -19.16 11.26 -7.83
N THR A 138 -19.53 12.51 -8.13
CA THR A 138 -19.93 12.92 -9.48
C THR A 138 -18.79 12.67 -10.48
N CYS A 139 -17.56 13.07 -10.14
CA CYS A 139 -16.41 12.88 -11.02
C CYS A 139 -16.07 11.39 -11.22
N TRP A 140 -16.23 10.54 -10.20
CA TRP A 140 -16.12 9.08 -10.34
C TRP A 140 -17.18 8.52 -11.29
N GLN A 141 -18.39 9.10 -11.26
CA GLN A 141 -19.52 8.67 -12.09
C GLN A 141 -19.43 9.10 -13.57
N MET A 142 -18.62 10.11 -13.90
CA MET A 142 -18.52 10.68 -15.26
C MET A 142 -18.07 9.67 -16.31
N LYS A 143 -17.32 8.63 -15.93
CA LYS A 143 -16.91 7.55 -16.82
C LYS A 143 -17.62 6.26 -16.46
N SER A 144 -18.14 5.57 -17.46
CA SER A 144 -18.75 4.25 -17.33
C SER A 144 -17.72 3.12 -17.34
N ALA A 145 -16.53 3.39 -17.90
CA ALA A 145 -15.42 2.45 -17.97
C ALA A 145 -14.08 3.13 -17.66
N HIS A 146 -13.17 2.39 -17.03
CA HIS A 146 -11.85 2.86 -16.61
C HIS A 146 -10.75 2.02 -17.27
N VAL A 147 -9.72 2.70 -17.78
CA VAL A 147 -8.52 2.06 -18.32
C VAL A 147 -7.75 1.42 -17.16
N LEU A 148 -7.47 0.13 -17.29
CA LEU A 148 -6.75 -0.65 -16.28
C LEU A 148 -5.24 -0.41 -16.39
N PRO A 149 -4.49 -0.52 -15.28
CA PRO A 149 -3.03 -0.55 -15.30
C PRO A 149 -2.55 -1.75 -16.09
N THR A 150 -1.38 -1.62 -16.74
CA THR A 150 -0.78 -2.63 -17.64
C THR A 150 -0.90 -4.06 -17.12
N TYR A 151 -0.50 -4.32 -15.87
CA TYR A 151 -0.52 -5.68 -15.30
C TYR A 151 -1.95 -6.24 -15.11
N ARG A 152 -2.91 -5.40 -14.74
CA ARG A 152 -4.30 -5.84 -14.59
C ARG A 152 -4.96 -6.01 -15.95
N GLY A 153 -4.69 -5.12 -16.89
CA GLY A 153 -5.10 -5.25 -18.28
C GLY A 153 -4.59 -6.54 -18.92
N SER A 154 -3.34 -6.93 -18.68
CA SER A 154 -2.77 -8.17 -19.25
C SER A 154 -3.44 -9.42 -18.68
N LEU A 155 -3.86 -9.41 -17.41
CA LEU A 155 -4.65 -10.49 -16.84
C LEU A 155 -6.04 -10.62 -17.48
N VAL A 156 -6.69 -9.50 -17.77
CA VAL A 156 -7.98 -9.47 -18.47
C VAL A 156 -7.82 -9.99 -19.89
N SER A 157 -6.87 -9.47 -20.66
CA SER A 157 -6.61 -9.93 -22.04
C SER A 157 -6.25 -11.41 -22.09
N PHE A 158 -5.41 -11.87 -21.15
CA PHE A 158 -5.06 -13.28 -21.04
C PHE A 158 -6.30 -14.14 -20.79
N ALA A 159 -7.16 -13.76 -19.83
CA ALA A 159 -8.39 -14.49 -19.54
C ALA A 159 -9.32 -14.55 -20.76
N GLN A 160 -9.52 -13.42 -21.45
CA GLN A 160 -10.34 -13.36 -22.68
C GLN A 160 -9.78 -14.20 -23.83
N SER A 161 -8.46 -14.35 -23.92
CA SER A 161 -7.84 -15.22 -24.94
C SER A 161 -7.92 -16.72 -24.63
N MET A 162 -8.13 -17.07 -23.36
CA MET A 162 -8.05 -18.46 -22.87
C MET A 162 -9.39 -19.05 -22.46
N LEU A 163 -10.40 -18.22 -22.22
CA LEU A 163 -11.71 -18.62 -21.70
C LEU A 163 -12.80 -18.03 -22.58
N GLU A 164 -13.80 -18.85 -22.88
CA GLU A 164 -15.07 -18.38 -23.43
C GLU A 164 -15.91 -17.68 -22.34
N PRO A 165 -16.79 -16.73 -22.68
CA PRO A 165 -17.70 -16.13 -21.71
C PRO A 165 -18.52 -17.18 -20.95
N GLY A 166 -18.51 -17.08 -19.62
CA GLY A 166 -19.13 -18.02 -18.71
C GLY A 166 -18.27 -19.23 -18.33
N ALA A 167 -17.17 -19.49 -19.06
CA ALA A 167 -16.25 -20.57 -18.76
C ALA A 167 -15.43 -20.30 -17.48
N ARG A 168 -14.92 -21.38 -16.91
CA ARG A 168 -14.19 -21.40 -15.64
C ARG A 168 -12.88 -22.19 -15.76
N MET A 169 -11.88 -21.78 -14.99
CA MET A 169 -10.60 -22.47 -14.85
C MET A 169 -10.17 -22.45 -13.40
N ASN A 170 -9.52 -23.51 -12.93
CA ASN A 170 -8.91 -23.51 -11.61
C ASN A 170 -7.93 -22.33 -11.45
N PHE A 171 -7.96 -21.63 -10.30
CA PHE A 171 -7.15 -20.44 -10.07
C PHE A 171 -5.64 -20.71 -10.18
N LEU A 172 -5.16 -21.84 -9.66
CA LEU A 172 -3.73 -22.18 -9.72
C LEU A 172 -3.30 -22.54 -11.14
N ASP A 173 -4.15 -23.23 -11.90
CA ASP A 173 -3.90 -23.50 -13.32
C ASP A 173 -3.87 -22.20 -14.14
N PHE A 174 -4.79 -21.27 -13.86
CA PHE A 174 -4.81 -19.94 -14.47
C PHE A 174 -3.51 -19.20 -14.18
N CYS A 175 -3.08 -19.16 -12.92
CA CYS A 175 -1.83 -18.51 -12.52
C CYS A 175 -0.63 -19.13 -13.22
N LYS A 176 -0.53 -20.46 -13.24
CA LYS A 176 0.56 -21.17 -13.92
C LYS A 176 0.64 -20.80 -15.39
N ARG A 177 -0.49 -20.92 -16.11
CA ARG A 177 -0.55 -20.60 -17.54
C ARG A 177 -0.23 -19.13 -17.82
N TYR A 178 -0.74 -18.20 -17.00
CA TYR A 178 -0.42 -16.77 -17.15
C TYR A 178 1.08 -16.49 -16.96
N LEU A 179 1.68 -17.04 -15.90
CA LEU A 179 3.09 -16.82 -15.56
C LEU A 179 4.06 -17.46 -16.58
N GLU A 180 3.61 -18.50 -17.29
CA GLU A 180 4.32 -19.15 -18.40
C GLU A 180 4.04 -18.49 -19.76
N SER A 181 3.10 -17.54 -19.84
CA SER A 181 2.67 -16.90 -21.09
C SER A 181 3.48 -15.64 -21.44
N PRO A 182 3.50 -15.23 -22.73
CA PRO A 182 4.11 -13.96 -23.15
C PRO A 182 3.37 -12.71 -22.65
N TRP A 183 2.12 -12.86 -22.16
CA TRP A 183 1.35 -11.76 -21.56
C TRP A 183 1.93 -11.25 -20.25
N ARG A 184 2.86 -12.00 -19.64
CA ARG A 184 3.54 -11.64 -18.41
C ARG A 184 4.21 -10.27 -18.58
N ASP A 185 3.96 -9.39 -17.61
CA ASP A 185 4.48 -8.02 -17.55
C ASP A 185 3.97 -7.06 -18.64
N GLY A 186 2.98 -7.48 -19.44
CA GLY A 186 2.23 -6.61 -20.36
C GLY A 186 2.96 -6.18 -21.63
N ALA A 187 4.00 -6.93 -22.03
CA ALA A 187 4.81 -6.63 -23.22
C ALA A 187 4.00 -6.55 -24.53
N ASP A 188 2.88 -7.29 -24.63
CA ASP A 188 2.04 -7.38 -25.84
C ASP A 188 0.77 -6.52 -25.80
N LEU A 189 0.57 -5.69 -24.76
CA LEU A 189 -0.59 -4.80 -24.70
C LEU A 189 -0.41 -3.59 -25.62
N LYS A 190 -1.00 -3.66 -26.82
CA LYS A 190 -0.98 -2.56 -27.79
C LYS A 190 -1.95 -1.42 -27.43
N GLU A 191 -3.00 -1.70 -26.66
CA GLU A 191 -4.04 -0.75 -26.26
C GLU A 191 -4.42 -0.92 -24.79
N GLY A 192 -4.93 0.17 -24.18
CA GLY A 192 -5.41 0.16 -22.80
C GLY A 192 -6.70 -0.62 -22.66
N VAL A 193 -6.68 -1.72 -21.89
CA VAL A 193 -7.88 -2.49 -21.56
C VAL A 193 -8.76 -1.67 -20.63
N SER A 194 -10.02 -1.44 -21.02
CA SER A 194 -10.99 -0.73 -20.20
C SER A 194 -12.01 -1.70 -19.60
N MET A 195 -12.40 -1.47 -18.36
CA MET A 195 -13.42 -2.25 -17.66
C MET A 195 -14.50 -1.35 -17.09
N HIS A 196 -15.70 -1.89 -16.89
CA HIS A 196 -16.75 -1.18 -16.17
C HIS A 196 -16.23 -0.63 -14.84
N ARG A 197 -16.61 0.62 -14.57
CA ARG A 197 -16.31 1.29 -13.31
C ARG A 197 -16.80 0.45 -12.13
N PHE A 198 -16.00 0.39 -11.08
CA PHE A 198 -16.41 -0.23 -9.82
C PHE A 198 -17.55 0.55 -9.15
N ASP A 199 -18.61 -0.17 -8.78
CA ASP A 199 -19.79 0.35 -8.11
C ASP A 199 -19.88 -0.24 -6.69
N GLY A 200 -19.13 0.38 -5.78
CA GLY A 200 -19.05 0.00 -4.37
C GLY A 200 -18.39 1.09 -3.53
N LYS A 201 -17.76 0.73 -2.42
CA LYS A 201 -17.07 1.70 -1.55
C LYS A 201 -15.78 2.18 -2.18
N VAL A 202 -15.64 3.50 -2.27
CA VAL A 202 -14.47 4.18 -2.82
C VAL A 202 -13.88 5.04 -1.72
N GLY A 203 -12.56 5.06 -1.64
CA GLY A 203 -11.82 5.92 -0.73
C GLY A 203 -10.94 6.91 -1.48
N ALA A 204 -10.78 8.09 -0.89
CA ALA A 204 -9.95 9.17 -1.37
C ALA A 204 -9.04 9.70 -0.27
N VAL A 205 -7.84 10.07 -0.68
CA VAL A 205 -6.86 10.77 0.15
C VAL A 205 -6.76 12.18 -0.39
N VAL A 206 -7.14 13.18 0.41
CA VAL A 206 -7.23 14.58 -0.05
C VAL A 206 -6.49 15.55 0.87
N GLN A 207 -5.96 16.62 0.29
CA GLN A 207 -5.44 17.76 1.04
C GLN A 207 -6.24 19.01 0.70
N PHE A 208 -6.80 19.65 1.72
CA PHE A 208 -7.53 20.89 1.53
C PHE A 208 -6.59 22.09 1.42
N CYS A 209 -6.90 23.00 0.50
CA CYS A 209 -6.25 24.29 0.38
C CYS A 209 -7.29 25.40 0.15
N GLN A 210 -6.93 26.64 0.47
CA GLN A 210 -7.74 27.81 0.14
C GLN A 210 -7.10 28.60 -1.02
N GLU A 211 -7.85 28.76 -2.10
CA GLU A 211 -7.47 29.59 -3.25
C GLU A 211 -8.54 30.68 -3.44
N ASN A 212 -8.14 31.95 -3.38
CA ASN A 212 -9.04 33.11 -3.53
C ASN A 212 -10.27 33.06 -2.58
N GLY A 213 -10.05 32.64 -1.33
CA GLY A 213 -11.10 32.54 -0.31
C GLY A 213 -12.07 31.37 -0.51
N ARG A 214 -11.76 30.43 -1.42
CA ARG A 214 -12.56 29.22 -1.64
C ARG A 214 -11.74 27.97 -1.33
N TYR A 215 -12.39 26.97 -0.76
CA TYR A 215 -11.76 25.67 -0.55
C TYR A 215 -11.60 24.92 -1.87
N LYS A 216 -10.47 24.24 -1.99
CA LYS A 216 -10.17 23.23 -3.00
C LYS A 216 -9.63 21.98 -2.29
N ALA A 217 -9.84 20.82 -2.91
CA ALA A 217 -9.32 19.55 -2.41
C ALA A 217 -8.36 18.94 -3.44
N VAL A 218 -7.08 18.85 -3.09
CA VAL A 218 -6.08 18.17 -3.90
C VAL A 218 -6.20 16.68 -3.67
N LEU A 219 -6.53 15.94 -4.73
CA LEU A 219 -6.68 14.50 -4.68
C LEU A 219 -5.31 13.83 -4.83
N ASN A 220 -4.81 13.25 -3.74
CA ASN A 220 -3.50 12.61 -3.67
C ASN A 220 -3.55 11.12 -4.02
N GLY A 221 -4.69 10.48 -3.80
CA GLY A 221 -4.88 9.08 -4.13
C GLY A 221 -6.33 8.67 -4.05
N LEU A 222 -6.65 7.62 -4.78
CA LEU A 222 -7.88 6.86 -4.59
C LEU A 222 -7.50 5.42 -4.28
N TYR A 223 -8.39 4.74 -3.56
CA TYR A 223 -8.20 3.36 -3.19
C TYR A 223 -9.56 2.66 -3.02
N PRO A 224 -9.62 1.32 -3.13
CA PRO A 224 -10.84 0.58 -2.80
C PRO A 224 -11.22 0.86 -1.35
N GLY A 225 -12.40 1.45 -1.13
CA GLY A 225 -12.88 1.81 0.20
C GLY A 225 -13.28 0.58 1.02
N GLY A 226 -14.04 0.79 2.08
CA GLY A 226 -14.42 -0.27 3.02
C GLY A 226 -13.38 -0.43 4.13
N GLY A 227 -12.73 0.66 4.53
CA GLY A 227 -11.92 0.72 5.74
C GLY A 227 -10.41 0.59 5.57
N LYS A 228 -9.86 0.54 4.34
CA LYS A 228 -8.42 0.26 4.10
C LYS A 228 -7.49 1.21 4.87
N LEU A 229 -7.76 2.51 4.82
CA LEU A 229 -6.96 3.52 5.53
C LEU A 229 -7.40 3.77 6.97
N PHE A 230 -8.37 3.01 7.48
CA PHE A 230 -8.80 3.07 8.88
C PHE A 230 -8.40 1.82 9.68
N ALA A 231 -8.33 0.66 9.02
CA ALA A 231 -8.13 -0.65 9.61
C ALA A 231 -6.94 -0.73 10.57
N ARG A 232 -5.77 -0.24 10.13
CA ARG A 232 -4.55 -0.24 10.94
C ARG A 232 -4.68 0.57 12.23
N TRP A 233 -5.31 1.73 12.15
CA TRP A 233 -5.39 2.69 13.26
C TRP A 233 -6.66 2.55 14.09
N MET A 234 -7.54 1.60 13.77
CA MET A 234 -8.81 1.41 14.47
C MET A 234 -8.64 1.30 15.99
N GLY A 235 -7.60 0.59 16.46
CA GLY A 235 -7.31 0.47 17.91
C GLY A 235 -6.82 1.76 18.59
N GLN A 236 -6.56 2.82 17.82
CA GLN A 236 -6.17 4.14 18.32
C GLN A 236 -7.30 5.16 18.27
N LEU A 237 -8.38 4.86 17.55
CA LEU A 237 -9.53 5.75 17.44
C LEU A 237 -10.30 5.78 18.77
N PRO A 238 -10.98 6.91 19.09
CA PRO A 238 -11.98 6.94 20.14
C PRO A 238 -13.01 5.81 19.94
N PRO A 239 -13.55 5.19 21.02
CA PRO A 239 -14.44 4.03 20.89
C PRO A 239 -15.65 4.26 20.00
N ALA A 240 -16.27 5.45 20.04
CA ALA A 240 -17.40 5.80 19.19
C ALA A 240 -17.01 5.79 17.69
N ASP A 241 -15.85 6.37 17.35
CA ASP A 241 -15.36 6.44 15.98
C ASP A 241 -14.93 5.06 15.48
N ALA A 242 -14.31 4.25 16.34
CA ALA A 242 -13.95 2.87 16.03
C ALA A 242 -15.17 2.02 15.68
N GLU A 243 -16.27 2.15 16.44
CA GLU A 243 -17.53 1.46 16.15
C GLU A 243 -18.20 1.97 14.86
N LEU A 244 -18.13 3.28 14.58
CA LEU A 244 -18.60 3.84 13.31
C LEU A 244 -17.83 3.25 12.12
N VAL A 245 -16.49 3.26 12.18
CA VAL A 245 -15.64 2.65 11.14
C VAL A 245 -15.92 1.16 11.00
N LYS A 246 -16.07 0.44 12.11
CA LYS A 246 -16.39 -0.99 12.08
C LYS A 246 -17.73 -1.26 11.40
N SER A 247 -18.78 -0.51 11.75
CA SER A 247 -20.09 -0.61 11.09
C SER A 247 -19.98 -0.33 9.59
N TRP A 248 -19.25 0.71 9.22
CA TRP A 248 -18.96 1.03 7.82
C TRP A 248 -18.28 -0.12 7.09
N MET A 249 -17.36 -0.84 7.73
CA MET A 249 -16.66 -1.99 7.13
C MET A 249 -17.55 -3.24 7.03
N GLU A 250 -18.49 -3.45 7.96
CA GLU A 250 -19.37 -4.62 8.03
C GLU A 250 -20.58 -4.53 7.08
N GLU A 251 -20.94 -3.33 6.59
CA GLU A 251 -22.06 -3.11 5.67
C GLU A 251 -21.92 -3.76 4.26
N ASP A 252 -20.80 -4.41 3.98
CA ASP A 252 -20.47 -4.94 2.65
C ASP A 252 -21.05 -6.34 2.34
N PRO A 253 -21.08 -6.74 1.05
CA PRO A 253 -21.78 -7.94 0.61
C PRO A 253 -21.27 -9.25 1.23
N GLN A 254 -22.17 -10.23 1.31
CA GLN A 254 -22.01 -11.54 1.97
C GLN A 254 -20.83 -12.41 1.48
N HIS A 255 -20.13 -12.00 0.41
CA HIS A 255 -19.08 -12.77 -0.27
C HIS A 255 -17.76 -12.00 -0.44
N LEU A 256 -17.41 -11.15 0.52
CA LEU A 256 -16.04 -10.63 0.64
C LEU A 256 -15.17 -11.55 1.49
N ALA A 257 -13.89 -11.66 1.13
CA ALA A 257 -12.84 -12.23 1.97
C ALA A 257 -11.75 -11.18 2.24
N PRO A 258 -11.10 -11.18 3.42
CA PRO A 258 -9.94 -10.34 3.63
C PRO A 258 -8.77 -10.90 2.81
N PHE A 259 -7.92 -10.02 2.30
CA PHE A 259 -6.76 -10.46 1.53
C PHE A 259 -5.82 -11.32 2.39
N PRO A 260 -5.44 -12.54 1.94
CA PRO A 260 -4.57 -13.43 2.69
C PRO A 260 -3.11 -12.96 2.58
N PHE A 261 -2.71 -12.03 3.45
CA PHE A 261 -1.34 -11.49 3.46
C PHE A 261 -0.28 -12.53 3.83
N PRO A 262 0.86 -12.55 3.12
CA PRO A 262 2.07 -13.26 3.54
C PRO A 262 2.85 -12.43 4.56
N GLY A 263 3.68 -13.09 5.38
CA GLY A 263 4.77 -12.38 6.07
C GLY A 263 4.40 -11.44 7.23
N TRP A 264 5.38 -11.21 8.13
CA TRP A 264 5.22 -10.30 9.28
C TRP A 264 5.55 -8.90 8.78
N SER A 265 4.54 -8.03 8.68
CA SER A 265 4.77 -6.61 8.43
C SER A 265 3.75 -5.76 9.17
N ASN A 266 4.25 -4.70 9.81
CA ASN A 266 3.43 -3.75 10.59
C ASN A 266 2.43 -2.99 9.71
N VAL A 267 2.58 -3.06 8.38
CA VAL A 267 1.65 -2.44 7.42
C VAL A 267 0.34 -3.22 7.26
N HIS A 268 0.25 -4.44 7.81
CA HIS A 268 -0.93 -5.31 7.71
C HIS A 268 -1.72 -5.42 9.00
N PHE A 269 -1.45 -4.58 10.01
CA PHE A 269 -2.32 -4.58 11.18
C PHE A 269 -3.74 -4.21 10.75
N GLN A 270 -4.70 -5.08 11.06
CA GLN A 270 -6.07 -4.96 10.60
C GLN A 270 -7.02 -5.77 11.50
N PRO A 271 -8.25 -5.31 11.71
CA PRO A 271 -9.28 -6.08 12.38
C PRO A 271 -9.74 -7.26 11.51
N ILE A 272 -10.34 -8.26 12.14
CA ILE A 272 -10.92 -9.42 11.46
C ILE A 272 -12.43 -9.16 11.35
N LEU A 273 -12.88 -8.68 10.19
CA LEU A 273 -14.27 -8.22 10.00
C LEU A 273 -15.06 -9.04 8.96
N SER A 274 -14.41 -9.95 8.24
CA SER A 274 -15.05 -10.65 7.12
C SER A 274 -15.69 -11.97 7.54
N ASN A 275 -16.87 -12.24 6.97
CA ASN A 275 -17.57 -13.52 7.09
C ASN A 275 -16.99 -14.63 6.21
N GLY A 276 -16.06 -14.29 5.31
CA GLY A 276 -15.42 -15.20 4.37
C GLY A 276 -13.91 -15.31 4.50
N ARG A 277 -13.33 -16.40 3.99
CA ARG A 277 -11.87 -16.60 3.98
C ARG A 277 -11.39 -17.41 2.78
N ILE A 278 -10.37 -16.89 2.10
CA ILE A 278 -9.54 -17.67 1.17
C ILE A 278 -8.37 -18.26 1.95
N GLN A 279 -8.25 -19.59 1.96
CA GLN A 279 -7.17 -20.29 2.65
C GLN A 279 -5.98 -20.42 1.70
N THR A 280 -4.89 -19.72 2.01
CA THR A 280 -3.61 -19.86 1.33
C THR A 280 -2.56 -20.35 2.32
N PRO A 281 -1.49 -21.00 1.84
CA PRO A 281 -0.28 -21.16 2.63
C PRO A 281 0.19 -19.80 3.18
N ASP A 282 0.76 -19.80 4.37
CA ASP A 282 1.24 -18.66 5.14
C ASP A 282 0.20 -17.55 5.37
N ALA A 283 -1.09 -17.83 5.18
CA ALA A 283 -2.13 -16.84 5.42
C ALA A 283 -2.22 -16.52 6.92
N ARG A 284 -2.13 -15.22 7.21
CA ARG A 284 -2.15 -14.70 8.59
C ARG A 284 -3.53 -14.35 9.11
N ILE A 285 -4.55 -14.70 8.36
CA ILE A 285 -5.92 -14.51 8.81
C ILE A 285 -6.20 -15.60 9.85
N PRO A 286 -6.54 -15.26 11.11
CA PRO A 286 -6.81 -16.26 12.13
C PRO A 286 -7.95 -17.17 11.72
N ASP A 287 -7.91 -18.42 12.21
CA ASP A 287 -8.97 -19.39 11.95
C ASP A 287 -10.17 -19.13 12.86
N THR A 288 -10.80 -17.98 12.67
CA THR A 288 -12.03 -17.58 13.37
C THR A 288 -13.26 -18.20 12.70
N ASN A 289 -14.43 -18.01 13.31
CA ASN A 289 -15.76 -18.48 12.86
C ASN A 289 -16.21 -17.81 11.54
N ALA A 290 -15.36 -17.80 10.52
CA ALA A 290 -15.76 -17.41 9.17
C ALA A 290 -16.92 -18.32 8.73
N ALA A 291 -18.01 -17.70 8.29
CA ALA A 291 -19.19 -18.40 7.79
C ALA A 291 -18.85 -19.30 6.58
N TRP A 292 -17.80 -18.94 5.84
CA TRP A 292 -17.28 -19.76 4.75
C TRP A 292 -15.75 -19.71 4.63
N LYS A 293 -15.19 -20.81 4.13
CA LYS A 293 -13.77 -20.98 3.85
C LYS A 293 -13.63 -21.65 2.49
N ILE A 294 -12.70 -21.18 1.67
CA ILE A 294 -12.34 -21.79 0.38
C ILE A 294 -10.82 -21.92 0.25
N PRO A 295 -10.28 -23.15 0.11
CA PRO A 295 -8.90 -23.37 -0.27
C PRO A 295 -8.54 -22.71 -1.59
N LEU A 296 -7.33 -22.15 -1.71
CA LEU A 296 -6.84 -21.54 -2.94
C LEU A 296 -6.88 -22.51 -4.15
N LYS A 297 -6.71 -23.81 -3.89
CA LYS A 297 -6.80 -24.88 -4.90
C LYS A 297 -8.23 -25.16 -5.39
N GLU A 298 -9.26 -24.72 -4.68
CA GLU A 298 -10.68 -24.91 -5.02
C GLU A 298 -11.28 -23.63 -5.62
N LEU A 299 -10.57 -22.50 -5.51
CA LEU A 299 -10.94 -21.25 -6.14
C LEU A 299 -10.84 -21.35 -7.67
N GLU A 300 -11.80 -20.77 -8.38
CA GLU A 300 -11.81 -20.71 -9.84
C GLU A 300 -11.69 -19.25 -10.33
N VAL A 301 -11.22 -19.09 -11.56
CA VAL A 301 -11.35 -17.86 -12.35
C VAL A 301 -12.45 -18.10 -13.37
N ARG A 302 -13.48 -17.24 -13.35
CA ARG A 302 -14.58 -17.26 -14.29
C ARG A 302 -14.54 -16.02 -15.16
N LEU A 303 -14.68 -16.18 -16.48
CA LEU A 303 -14.87 -15.03 -17.38
C LEU A 303 -16.37 -14.71 -17.42
N LEU A 304 -16.75 -13.49 -17.04
CA LEU A 304 -18.13 -13.03 -17.11
C LEU A 304 -18.52 -12.63 -18.55
N PRO A 305 -19.82 -12.51 -18.86
CA PRO A 305 -20.30 -12.11 -20.19
C PRO A 305 -19.80 -10.73 -20.67
N ASP A 306 -19.47 -9.84 -19.73
CA ASP A 306 -18.88 -8.52 -19.98
C ASP A 306 -17.36 -8.57 -20.24
N GLY A 307 -16.76 -9.78 -20.28
CA GLY A 307 -15.34 -9.99 -20.48
C GLY A 307 -14.49 -9.79 -19.22
N ARG A 308 -15.09 -9.61 -18.05
CA ARG A 308 -14.38 -9.49 -16.77
C ARG A 308 -13.98 -10.85 -16.21
N PRO A 309 -12.70 -11.13 -15.94
CA PRO A 309 -12.33 -12.27 -15.10
C PRO A 309 -12.62 -11.96 -13.64
N VAL A 310 -13.25 -12.90 -12.94
CA VAL A 310 -13.57 -12.81 -11.51
C VAL A 310 -13.13 -14.05 -10.76
N LEU A 311 -12.86 -13.90 -9.47
CA LEU A 311 -12.69 -15.04 -8.57
C LEU A 311 -14.07 -15.65 -8.29
N TRP A 312 -14.16 -16.97 -8.39
CA TRP A 312 -15.42 -17.70 -8.33
C TRP A 312 -15.33 -18.86 -7.34
N ASP A 313 -16.34 -18.98 -6.49
CA ASP A 313 -16.55 -20.12 -5.61
C ASP A 313 -17.50 -21.11 -6.32
N PRO A 314 -17.01 -22.28 -6.77
CA PRO A 314 -17.83 -23.25 -7.49
C PRO A 314 -18.90 -23.93 -6.63
N ASP A 315 -18.69 -24.03 -5.32
CA ASP A 315 -19.62 -24.70 -4.42
C ASP A 315 -20.81 -23.80 -4.09
N ARG A 316 -20.53 -22.51 -3.86
CA ARG A 316 -21.55 -21.51 -3.54
C ARG A 316 -22.14 -20.84 -4.78
N MET A 317 -21.48 -20.99 -5.93
CA MET A 317 -21.86 -20.38 -7.20
C MET A 317 -21.95 -18.86 -7.11
N VAL A 318 -20.93 -18.24 -6.51
CA VAL A 318 -20.85 -16.78 -6.29
C VAL A 318 -19.48 -16.21 -6.66
N GLU A 319 -19.48 -14.93 -7.04
CA GLU A 319 -18.26 -14.13 -7.17
C GLU A 319 -17.67 -13.85 -5.78
N ILE A 320 -16.36 -14.04 -5.65
CA ILE A 320 -15.62 -13.72 -4.42
C ILE A 320 -14.89 -12.40 -4.60
N GLY A 321 -15.32 -11.38 -3.87
CA GLY A 321 -14.58 -10.14 -3.74
C GLY A 321 -13.51 -10.24 -2.66
N ILE A 322 -12.45 -9.46 -2.79
CA ILE A 322 -11.41 -9.33 -1.78
C ILE A 322 -11.44 -7.91 -1.21
N ASN A 323 -11.50 -7.82 0.12
CA ASN A 323 -11.19 -6.59 0.84
C ASN A 323 -9.71 -6.61 1.26
N ASP A 324 -8.94 -5.65 0.74
CA ASP A 324 -7.54 -5.46 1.07
C ASP A 324 -7.37 -4.28 2.03
N LEU A 325 -7.31 -4.60 3.32
CA LEU A 325 -7.16 -3.64 4.40
C LEU A 325 -5.70 -3.36 4.80
N GLY A 326 -4.73 -3.98 4.14
CA GLY A 326 -3.31 -3.69 4.40
C GLY A 326 -2.77 -2.57 3.51
N LEU A 327 -1.61 -2.05 3.90
CA LEU A 327 -0.96 -0.92 3.22
C LEU A 327 0.25 -1.32 2.37
N GLU A 328 0.50 -2.63 2.20
CA GLU A 328 1.55 -3.12 1.31
C GLU A 328 1.16 -2.88 -0.14
N ALA A 329 2.14 -2.49 -0.95
CA ALA A 329 1.92 -2.25 -2.37
C ALA A 329 1.78 -3.60 -3.12
N PRO A 330 0.82 -3.76 -4.04
CA PRO A 330 0.58 -5.04 -4.72
C PRO A 330 1.76 -5.56 -5.57
N ASP A 331 2.68 -4.69 -5.97
CA ASP A 331 3.89 -5.04 -6.72
C ASP A 331 4.95 -5.74 -5.85
N GLN A 332 4.83 -5.65 -4.52
CA GLN A 332 5.71 -6.34 -3.57
C GLN A 332 5.24 -7.78 -3.28
N LEU A 333 4.01 -8.11 -3.66
CA LEU A 333 3.44 -9.43 -3.42
C LEU A 333 4.07 -10.51 -4.32
N PRO A 334 4.20 -11.76 -3.83
CA PRO A 334 4.58 -12.89 -4.66
C PRO A 334 3.63 -13.05 -5.87
N PRO A 335 4.11 -13.57 -7.02
CA PRO A 335 3.36 -13.53 -8.28
C PRO A 335 1.92 -14.06 -8.20
N VAL A 336 1.71 -15.23 -7.59
CA VAL A 336 0.36 -15.82 -7.43
C VAL A 336 -0.55 -14.94 -6.57
N ARG A 337 -0.03 -14.31 -5.51
CA ARG A 337 -0.79 -13.40 -4.65
C ARG A 337 -1.07 -12.08 -5.33
N ARG A 338 -0.15 -11.59 -6.17
CA ARG A 338 -0.39 -10.42 -7.01
C ARG A 338 -1.50 -10.68 -8.02
N ILE A 339 -1.58 -11.87 -8.61
CA ILE A 339 -2.71 -12.28 -9.48
C ILE A 339 -4.00 -12.33 -8.67
N LEU A 340 -3.99 -12.98 -7.50
CA LEU A 340 -5.15 -13.05 -6.60
C LEU A 340 -5.68 -11.64 -6.27
N TRP A 341 -4.78 -10.72 -5.91
CA TRP A 341 -5.11 -9.34 -5.60
C TRP A 341 -5.74 -8.63 -6.81
N ASN A 342 -5.15 -8.74 -8.01
CA ASN A 342 -5.65 -8.04 -9.20
C ASN A 342 -6.99 -8.60 -9.72
N LEU A 343 -7.30 -9.86 -9.42
CA LEU A 343 -8.60 -10.46 -9.78
C LEU A 343 -9.68 -10.21 -8.71
N GLY A 344 -9.31 -10.16 -7.42
CA GLY A 344 -10.27 -10.06 -6.33
C GLY A 344 -10.51 -8.65 -5.77
N VAL A 345 -9.50 -7.77 -5.80
CA VAL A 345 -9.61 -6.42 -5.25
C VAL A 345 -10.14 -5.47 -6.33
N PRO A 346 -11.16 -4.64 -6.06
CA PRO A 346 -11.68 -3.68 -7.04
C PRO A 346 -10.63 -2.73 -7.60
N TYR A 347 -10.79 -2.30 -8.86
CA TYR A 347 -9.90 -1.28 -9.43
C TYR A 347 -10.42 0.11 -9.10
N VAL A 348 -9.66 0.82 -8.27
CA VAL A 348 -9.88 2.22 -7.92
C VAL A 348 -8.53 2.93 -8.02
N SER A 349 -8.44 3.97 -8.86
CA SER A 349 -7.22 4.74 -9.08
C SER A 349 -7.55 6.18 -9.45
N LEU A 350 -6.67 7.10 -9.08
CA LEU A 350 -6.74 8.50 -9.50
C LEU A 350 -6.76 8.66 -11.02
N ASP A 351 -6.00 7.84 -11.75
CA ASP A 351 -5.93 7.90 -13.21
C ASP A 351 -7.29 7.69 -13.88
N ALA A 352 -8.19 6.95 -13.21
CA ALA A 352 -9.54 6.74 -13.70
C ALA A 352 -10.35 8.05 -13.76
N MET A 353 -10.12 8.99 -12.85
CA MET A 353 -10.82 10.27 -12.78
C MET A 353 -10.24 11.34 -13.71
N LEU A 354 -9.04 11.16 -14.26
CA LEU A 354 -8.41 12.16 -15.12
C LEU A 354 -9.17 12.30 -16.45
N PRO A 355 -9.34 13.52 -17.01
CA PRO A 355 -10.01 13.71 -18.30
C PRO A 355 -9.38 12.90 -19.44
N GLU A 356 -10.16 12.55 -20.45
CA GLU A 356 -9.62 11.93 -21.67
C GLU A 356 -8.62 12.87 -22.36
N GLY A 357 -7.51 12.31 -22.85
CA GLY A 357 -6.43 13.09 -23.46
C GLY A 357 -5.60 13.91 -22.47
N PHE A 358 -5.85 13.81 -21.16
CA PHE A 358 -5.00 14.43 -20.16
C PHE A 358 -3.60 13.80 -20.20
N GLY A 359 -2.59 14.60 -20.51
CA GLY A 359 -1.24 14.10 -20.75
C GLY A 359 -0.19 15.19 -20.82
N TRP A 360 0.98 14.81 -21.30
CA TRP A 360 2.14 15.69 -21.43
C TRP A 360 2.08 16.48 -22.74
N GLU A 361 2.20 17.80 -22.64
CA GLU A 361 2.48 18.72 -23.74
C GLU A 361 3.99 19.00 -23.78
N ILE A 362 4.54 19.41 -24.92
CA ILE A 362 5.94 19.86 -25.00
C ILE A 362 5.96 21.39 -24.95
N HIS A 363 6.65 21.96 -23.96
CA HIS A 363 6.82 23.40 -23.79
C HIS A 363 8.29 23.70 -23.52
N ASP A 364 8.93 24.56 -24.31
CA ASP A 364 10.36 24.90 -24.18
C ASP A 364 11.27 23.67 -24.01
N SER A 365 11.08 22.70 -24.91
CA SER A 365 11.72 21.38 -24.96
C SER A 365 11.45 20.42 -23.81
N ILE A 366 10.88 20.85 -22.69
CA ILE A 366 10.49 19.97 -21.58
C ILE A 366 9.05 19.47 -21.74
N ARG A 367 8.74 18.33 -21.11
CA ARG A 367 7.37 17.83 -21.02
C ARG A 367 6.66 18.57 -19.88
N HIS A 368 5.53 19.17 -20.16
CA HIS A 368 4.71 19.92 -19.21
C HIS A 368 3.30 19.36 -19.18
N ARG A 369 2.72 19.26 -17.99
CA ARG A 369 1.34 18.83 -17.80
C ARG A 369 0.65 19.86 -16.94
N LYS A 370 -0.39 20.49 -17.48
CA LYS A 370 -1.20 21.48 -16.76
C LYS A 370 -1.95 20.83 -15.59
N ARG A 371 -2.27 21.65 -14.59
CA ARG A 371 -3.16 21.24 -13.48
C ARG A 371 -4.51 20.78 -14.04
N SER A 372 -5.01 19.64 -13.56
CA SER A 372 -6.37 19.16 -13.86
C SER A 372 -7.29 19.48 -12.71
N VAL A 373 -8.40 20.17 -12.99
CA VAL A 373 -9.36 20.64 -12.00
C VAL A 373 -10.78 20.24 -12.43
N TYR A 374 -11.54 19.68 -11.50
CA TYR A 374 -12.97 19.42 -11.65
C TYR A 374 -13.69 20.03 -10.45
N GLN A 375 -14.51 21.07 -10.67
CA GLN A 375 -15.20 21.79 -9.59
C GLN A 375 -14.24 22.20 -8.46
N SER A 376 -14.44 21.72 -7.23
CA SER A 376 -13.55 21.97 -6.09
C SER A 376 -12.31 21.06 -6.05
N LEU A 377 -12.26 20.00 -6.88
CA LEU A 377 -11.20 19.01 -6.89
C LEU A 377 -10.04 19.42 -7.79
N ILE A 378 -8.82 19.25 -7.28
CA ILE A 378 -7.60 19.28 -8.08
C ILE A 378 -7.19 17.81 -8.28
N LEU A 379 -7.54 17.27 -9.46
CA LEU A 379 -7.35 15.85 -9.80
C LEU A 379 -5.89 15.52 -10.14
N ALA A 380 -5.15 16.50 -10.66
CA ALA A 380 -3.72 16.38 -10.88
C ALA A 380 -3.04 17.72 -10.74
N ARG A 381 -1.91 17.72 -10.04
CA ARG A 381 -1.00 18.86 -9.94
C ARG A 381 -0.34 19.16 -11.28
N GLU A 382 -0.09 20.43 -11.53
CA GLU A 382 0.80 20.90 -12.58
C GLU A 382 2.19 20.27 -12.40
N ALA A 383 2.80 19.86 -13.50
CA ALA A 383 4.03 19.10 -13.47
C ALA A 383 4.92 19.37 -14.67
N TRP A 384 6.24 19.27 -14.45
CA TRP A 384 7.27 19.40 -15.46
C TRP A 384 8.18 18.18 -15.38
N LEU A 385 8.42 17.54 -16.52
CA LEU A 385 9.21 16.33 -16.61
C LEU A 385 10.42 16.58 -17.50
N LEU A 386 11.59 16.46 -16.88
CA LEU A 386 12.88 16.67 -17.50
C LEU A 386 13.52 15.31 -17.76
N ASP A 387 14.00 15.09 -18.98
CA ASP A 387 14.86 13.94 -19.26
C ASP A 387 16.28 14.14 -18.69
N GLU A 388 17.07 13.06 -18.73
CA GLU A 388 18.44 13.06 -18.22
C GLU A 388 19.37 14.08 -18.87
N VAL A 389 19.19 14.35 -20.17
CA VAL A 389 20.01 15.33 -20.89
C VAL A 389 19.69 16.74 -20.39
N GLN A 390 18.39 17.03 -20.20
CA GLN A 390 17.89 18.32 -19.79
C GLN A 390 18.36 18.71 -18.41
N TRP A 391 18.11 17.89 -17.38
CA TRP A 391 18.50 18.28 -16.02
C TRP A 391 20.02 18.25 -15.81
N ARG A 392 20.78 17.41 -16.53
CA ARG A 392 22.25 17.45 -16.48
C ARG A 392 22.84 18.70 -17.11
N SER A 393 22.21 19.24 -18.15
CA SER A 393 22.65 20.49 -18.78
C SER A 393 22.62 21.68 -17.82
N LEU A 394 21.77 21.62 -16.77
CA LEU A 394 21.66 22.65 -15.74
C LEU A 394 22.73 22.51 -14.64
N SER A 395 23.40 21.35 -14.57
CA SER A 395 24.47 21.08 -13.60
C SER A 395 25.75 20.55 -14.27
N PRO A 396 26.40 21.33 -15.17
CA PRO A 396 27.62 20.93 -15.83
C PRO A 396 28.76 20.65 -14.84
N LYS A 397 29.59 19.66 -15.17
CA LYS A 397 30.83 19.40 -14.42
C LYS A 397 31.77 20.60 -14.53
N GLY A 398 32.43 20.95 -13.42
CA GLY A 398 33.41 22.04 -13.35
C GLY A 398 32.84 23.40 -12.94
N GLN A 399 31.52 23.56 -12.87
CA GLN A 399 30.89 24.76 -12.30
C GLN A 399 30.79 24.66 -10.77
N THR A 400 30.87 25.81 -10.11
CA THR A 400 30.60 25.94 -8.68
C THR A 400 29.13 25.67 -8.35
N ASP A 401 28.84 25.32 -7.09
CA ASP A 401 27.46 25.10 -6.65
C ASP A 401 26.60 26.36 -6.86
N ALA A 402 27.16 27.55 -6.67
CA ALA A 402 26.45 28.81 -6.88
C ALA A 402 26.04 29.03 -8.35
N GLU A 403 26.93 28.72 -9.30
CA GLU A 403 26.64 28.80 -10.73
C GLU A 403 25.57 27.79 -11.13
N GLN A 404 25.65 26.55 -10.63
CA GLN A 404 24.65 25.52 -10.89
C GLN A 404 23.28 25.92 -10.31
N VAL A 405 23.23 26.42 -9.06
CA VAL A 405 21.98 26.93 -8.47
C VAL A 405 21.40 28.05 -9.34
N ARG A 406 22.24 28.99 -9.80
CA ARG A 406 21.78 30.07 -10.69
C ARG A 406 21.18 29.54 -11.99
N ASN A 407 21.79 28.54 -12.62
CA ASN A 407 21.24 27.92 -13.83
C ASN A 407 19.86 27.31 -13.57
N TRP A 408 19.71 26.60 -12.45
CA TRP A 408 18.44 26.03 -12.04
C TRP A 408 17.38 27.10 -11.81
N VAL A 409 17.66 28.15 -11.05
CA VAL A 409 16.71 29.25 -10.80
C VAL A 409 16.25 29.90 -12.11
N ILE A 410 17.18 30.18 -13.03
CA ILE A 410 16.83 30.76 -14.35
C ILE A 410 15.95 29.80 -15.15
N ALA A 411 16.26 28.49 -15.15
CA ALA A 411 15.49 27.50 -15.88
C ALA A 411 14.08 27.33 -15.30
N LEU A 412 13.96 27.25 -13.97
CA LEU A 412 12.68 27.14 -13.27
C LEU A 412 11.78 28.36 -13.52
N ASP A 413 12.34 29.57 -13.48
CA ASP A 413 11.60 30.81 -13.80
C ASP A 413 11.13 30.84 -15.26
N ARG A 414 12.01 30.45 -16.21
CA ARG A 414 11.65 30.34 -17.63
C ARG A 414 10.48 29.38 -17.86
N TRP A 415 10.49 28.24 -17.17
CA TRP A 415 9.44 27.23 -17.26
C TRP A 415 8.22 27.54 -16.38
N LYS A 416 8.24 28.68 -15.68
CA LYS A 416 7.20 29.13 -14.76
C LYS A 416 6.90 28.10 -13.66
N VAL A 417 7.92 27.38 -13.20
CA VAL A 417 7.79 26.50 -12.03
C VAL A 417 7.59 27.39 -10.79
N PRO A 418 6.58 27.13 -9.95
CA PRO A 418 6.33 27.91 -8.74
C PRO A 418 7.52 27.93 -7.79
N GLY A 419 7.61 28.98 -6.96
CA GLY A 419 8.69 29.14 -5.98
C GLY A 419 8.83 27.96 -5.01
N TYR A 420 7.70 27.31 -4.68
CA TYR A 420 7.67 26.05 -3.94
C TYR A 420 7.24 24.91 -4.87
N PHE A 421 8.01 23.83 -4.90
CA PHE A 421 7.72 22.67 -5.74
C PHE A 421 8.29 21.40 -5.12
N PHE A 422 7.74 20.25 -5.49
CA PHE A 422 8.32 18.95 -5.18
C PHE A 422 9.17 18.46 -6.36
N GLY A 423 10.26 17.75 -6.09
CA GLY A 423 11.03 17.06 -7.12
C GLY A 423 11.34 15.62 -6.74
N MET A 424 11.32 14.72 -7.73
CA MET A 424 11.67 13.31 -7.59
C MET A 424 12.23 12.74 -8.90
N PHE A 425 13.02 11.69 -8.82
CA PHE A 425 13.39 10.89 -9.99
C PHE A 425 12.33 9.82 -10.24
N LEU A 426 11.87 9.69 -11.48
CA LEU A 426 10.97 8.61 -11.85
C LEU A 426 11.71 7.26 -11.74
N HIS A 427 10.96 6.20 -11.44
CA HIS A 427 11.47 4.84 -11.25
C HIS A 427 12.39 4.64 -10.03
N THR A 428 12.60 5.66 -9.21
CA THR A 428 13.14 5.46 -7.86
C THR A 428 11.99 5.24 -6.88
N ARG A 429 12.25 4.51 -5.78
CA ARG A 429 11.31 4.38 -4.66
C ARG A 429 11.42 5.55 -3.68
N GLU A 430 12.03 6.66 -4.09
CA GLU A 430 12.24 7.82 -3.24
C GLU A 430 10.97 8.66 -3.16
N LYS A 431 10.71 9.24 -1.97
CA LYS A 431 9.60 10.16 -1.78
C LYS A 431 9.91 11.51 -2.43
N PRO A 432 8.89 12.24 -2.93
CA PRO A 432 9.09 13.60 -3.41
C PRO A 432 9.72 14.49 -2.35
N GLN A 433 10.73 15.25 -2.75
CA GLN A 433 11.42 16.21 -1.89
C GLN A 433 10.88 17.61 -2.16
N LEU A 434 10.51 18.34 -1.10
CA LEU A 434 10.13 19.74 -1.19
C LEU A 434 11.35 20.62 -1.43
N TYR A 435 11.22 21.57 -2.37
CA TYR A 435 12.17 22.62 -2.67
C TYR A 435 11.56 24.02 -2.60
N ASP A 436 12.36 24.97 -2.13
CA ASP A 436 12.07 26.40 -2.12
C ASP A 436 13.14 27.13 -2.91
N GLN A 437 12.76 27.73 -4.04
CA GLN A 437 13.66 28.47 -4.94
C GLN A 437 14.37 29.64 -4.23
N LYS A 438 13.78 30.20 -3.18
CA LYS A 438 14.34 31.32 -2.43
C LYS A 438 15.29 30.86 -1.32
N SER A 439 15.34 29.57 -1.00
CA SER A 439 16.20 29.01 0.05
C SER A 439 17.48 28.44 -0.56
N PRO A 440 18.66 29.05 -0.29
CA PRO A 440 19.93 28.51 -0.79
C PRO A 440 20.19 27.08 -0.31
N LEU A 441 19.81 26.75 0.93
CA LEU A 441 19.95 25.38 1.47
C LEU A 441 19.07 24.39 0.72
N SER A 442 17.85 24.79 0.37
CA SER A 442 16.94 23.94 -0.40
C SER A 442 17.45 23.69 -1.82
N MET A 443 17.99 24.73 -2.48
CA MET A 443 18.57 24.58 -3.81
C MET A 443 19.89 23.80 -3.81
N LEU A 444 20.69 23.88 -2.74
CA LEU A 444 21.85 22.99 -2.56
C LEU A 444 21.42 21.53 -2.34
N LEU A 445 20.33 21.29 -1.62
CA LEU A 445 19.73 19.95 -1.50
C LEU A 445 19.27 19.42 -2.86
N LEU A 446 18.64 20.27 -3.69
CA LEU A 446 18.29 19.92 -5.06
C LEU A 446 19.53 19.47 -5.83
N LEU A 447 20.60 20.26 -5.85
CA LEU A 447 21.85 19.88 -6.52
C LEU A 447 22.43 18.56 -6.00
N ARG A 448 22.39 18.34 -4.68
CA ARG A 448 22.84 17.07 -4.07
C ARG A 448 22.04 15.88 -4.60
N ASN A 449 20.73 16.03 -4.75
CA ASN A 449 19.85 14.98 -5.26
C ASN A 449 20.06 14.78 -6.76
N ILE A 450 20.19 15.87 -7.54
CA ILE A 450 20.52 15.85 -8.96
C ILE A 450 21.81 15.08 -9.25
N ARG A 451 22.85 15.26 -8.41
CA ARG A 451 24.14 14.55 -8.57
C ARG A 451 24.04 13.03 -8.36
N LYS A 452 23.08 12.58 -7.57
CA LYS A 452 22.87 11.15 -7.25
C LYS A 452 21.82 10.48 -8.12
N GLY A 453 20.93 11.26 -8.70
CA GLY A 453 19.77 10.78 -9.45
C GLY A 453 20.12 10.17 -10.81
N LYS A 454 19.16 9.41 -11.32
CA LYS A 454 19.21 8.73 -12.62
C LYS A 454 17.82 8.73 -13.24
N GLY A 455 17.74 8.75 -14.57
CA GLY A 455 16.48 8.76 -15.30
C GLY A 455 15.81 10.13 -15.31
N ASP A 456 14.52 10.14 -15.60
CA ASP A 456 13.74 11.36 -15.74
C ASP A 456 13.47 12.01 -14.36
N PHE A 457 13.53 13.34 -14.32
CA PHE A 457 13.29 14.13 -13.12
C PHE A 457 11.94 14.86 -13.22
N LEU A 458 11.03 14.52 -12.31
CA LEU A 458 9.69 15.08 -12.23
C LEU A 458 9.65 16.21 -11.20
N LEU A 459 9.20 17.38 -11.63
CA LEU A 459 8.83 18.51 -10.79
C LEU A 459 7.30 18.59 -10.72
N THR A 460 6.74 18.81 -9.53
CA THR A 460 5.32 19.08 -9.37
C THR A 460 5.11 20.32 -8.50
N GLU A 461 4.07 21.09 -8.78
CA GLU A 461 3.73 22.23 -7.93
C GLU A 461 3.47 21.79 -6.47
N MET A 462 3.84 22.64 -5.50
CA MET A 462 3.48 22.42 -4.10
C MET A 462 2.06 22.90 -3.85
N LEU A 463 1.18 21.99 -3.43
CA LEU A 463 -0.16 22.32 -2.94
C LEU A 463 -0.53 21.42 -1.75
N PRO A 464 -1.12 21.98 -0.67
CA PRO A 464 -1.30 23.41 -0.39
C PRO A 464 0.04 24.15 -0.26
N LEU A 465 0.07 25.44 -0.61
CA LEU A 465 1.14 26.35 -0.17
C LEU A 465 0.97 26.67 1.33
N PRO A 466 2.04 27.07 2.05
CA PRO A 466 1.97 27.34 3.49
C PRO A 466 0.86 28.34 3.90
N ASP A 467 0.62 29.36 3.09
CA ASP A 467 -0.41 30.39 3.29
C ASP A 467 -1.82 29.95 2.85
N GLN A 468 -1.93 28.82 2.17
CA GLN A 468 -3.20 28.24 1.73
C GLN A 468 -3.68 27.10 2.65
N CYS A 469 -2.85 26.68 3.61
CA CYS A 469 -3.20 25.65 4.57
C CYS A 469 -4.32 26.13 5.51
N PRO A 470 -5.46 25.42 5.59
CA PRO A 470 -6.54 25.78 6.51
C PRO A 470 -6.23 25.47 7.99
N ALA A 471 -5.11 24.79 8.26
CA ALA A 471 -4.66 24.43 9.59
C ALA A 471 -3.20 24.84 9.80
N GLU A 472 -2.77 24.89 11.06
CA GLU A 472 -1.38 25.20 11.44
C GLU A 472 -0.35 24.19 10.91
N ARG A 473 -0.82 23.01 10.47
CA ARG A 473 0.01 21.93 9.94
C ARG A 473 -0.57 21.43 8.63
N VAL A 474 0.30 20.93 7.77
CA VAL A 474 -0.12 20.17 6.59
C VAL A 474 -0.87 18.93 7.07
N GLN A 475 -2.09 18.77 6.59
CA GLN A 475 -2.98 17.66 6.94
C GLN A 475 -3.41 16.97 5.66
N GLU A 476 -3.63 15.67 5.77
CA GLU A 476 -4.19 14.83 4.73
C GLU A 476 -5.41 14.13 5.33
N TYR A 477 -6.49 14.12 4.57
CA TYR A 477 -7.80 13.65 4.98
C TYR A 477 -8.14 12.39 4.21
N VAL A 478 -8.70 11.43 4.94
CA VAL A 478 -9.20 10.18 4.38
C VAL A 478 -10.72 10.27 4.32
N LEU A 479 -11.27 10.16 3.12
CA LEU A 479 -12.70 10.22 2.85
C LEU A 479 -13.15 8.93 2.18
N GLU A 480 -14.21 8.28 2.67
CA GLU A 480 -14.81 7.11 2.02
C GLU A 480 -16.31 7.35 1.77
N TRP A 481 -16.81 6.80 0.67
CA TRP A 481 -18.24 6.83 0.31
C TRP A 481 -18.65 5.56 -0.44
N ASP A 482 -19.94 5.23 -0.44
CA ASP A 482 -20.49 4.11 -1.20
C ASP A 482 -21.08 4.63 -2.51
N SER A 483 -20.38 4.39 -3.63
CA SER A 483 -20.79 4.88 -4.94
C SER A 483 -22.15 4.34 -5.42
N ARG A 484 -22.68 3.27 -4.81
CA ARG A 484 -24.04 2.75 -5.08
C ARG A 484 -25.14 3.56 -4.41
N ARG A 485 -24.86 4.05 -3.19
CA ARG A 485 -25.87 4.64 -2.29
C ARG A 485 -25.80 6.16 -2.20
N TYR A 486 -24.67 6.74 -2.59
CA TYR A 486 -24.42 8.17 -2.45
C TYR A 486 -25.43 9.06 -3.20
N ALA A 487 -26.14 8.53 -4.20
CA ALA A 487 -27.15 9.26 -4.96
C ALA A 487 -28.56 9.30 -4.31
N LEU A 488 -28.75 8.78 -3.10
CA LEU A 488 -30.09 8.56 -2.50
C LEU A 488 -30.45 9.41 -1.27
N GLU A 489 -29.67 10.43 -0.89
CA GLU A 489 -30.04 11.36 0.22
C GLU A 489 -29.91 12.85 -0.09
#